data_AF-A0A6A6XMX3-F1
#
_entry.id   AF-A0A6A6XMX3-F1
#
_cell.length_a   1.000
_cell.length_b   1.000
_cell.length_c   1.000
_cell.angle_alpha   90.00
_cell.angle_beta   90.00
_cell.angle_gamma   90.00
#
_symmetry.space_group_name_H-M   'P 1'
#
loop_
_entity.id
_entity.type
_entity.pdbx_description
1 polymer ?
#
loop_
_entity_poly.entity_id
_entity_poly.type
_entity_poly.pdbx_seq_one_letter_code
_entity_poly.pdbx_strand_id
1 'polypeptide(L)'
;MQTARPVRVPSMTHRSCLPKKMAHAKAKKQSVSVASVFKPRPRGAAKAHGALKIIASNPRAILEQAGTPKPRDVKSRPRNRSPQKGGEKPPMHPLELEFNETTNAYRTHVFAAANSKLNTIHASLLKDLHNFTSQANPSAASPSDSKSSPKKLAVIRQIESVTGNICTHPGEYRILSRYTNDDSEQVSFETTLGERISNYGAHLESEEKALKRLQAEWELIVGEIWKLGVQTLGEGFMSRFLTAVPALSSPSLMKIDGELSSVGEKLQKVKKSVTFQEPTPKFMTGPSQLKKAVLLVPDFPTEEVTVLQGKIGELGVKEVAKLKKVDKEFSQWWGRKSAQIKALQND
;
A
#
# COMPACT_ATOMS: atom_id res chain seq x y z
N MET A 1 33.89 -46.38 41.63
CA MET A 1 33.83 -46.44 40.15
C MET A 1 32.39 -46.18 39.72
N GLN A 2 32.10 -44.98 39.24
CA GLN A 2 30.78 -44.61 38.74
C GLN A 2 30.95 -44.13 37.30
N THR A 3 30.35 -44.86 36.36
CA THR A 3 30.39 -44.57 34.93
C THR A 3 29.34 -43.52 34.59
N ALA A 4 29.80 -42.35 34.12
CA ALA A 4 28.97 -41.28 33.62
C ALA A 4 28.19 -41.71 32.37
N ARG A 5 26.89 -41.40 32.33
CA ARG A 5 26.05 -41.59 31.13
C ARG A 5 26.26 -40.43 30.15
N PRO A 6 26.33 -40.69 28.83
CA PRO A 6 26.49 -39.63 27.84
C PRO A 6 25.17 -38.88 27.61
N VAL A 7 25.30 -37.55 27.54
CA VAL A 7 24.25 -36.59 27.17
C VAL A 7 23.85 -36.81 25.70
N ARG A 8 22.55 -37.00 25.44
CA ARG A 8 22.00 -37.08 24.08
C ARG A 8 22.01 -35.70 23.43
N VAL A 9 22.67 -35.58 22.29
CA VAL A 9 22.60 -34.42 21.39
C VAL A 9 21.30 -34.52 20.57
N PRO A 10 20.49 -33.46 20.46
CA PRO A 10 19.32 -33.48 19.58
C PRO A 10 19.76 -33.46 18.11
N SER A 11 19.35 -34.50 17.39
CA SER A 11 19.48 -34.67 15.95
C SER A 11 18.58 -33.65 15.23
N MET A 12 19.17 -32.75 14.44
CA MET A 12 18.44 -31.98 13.43
C MET A 12 17.97 -32.93 12.33
N THR A 13 16.69 -33.29 12.36
CA THR A 13 16.04 -33.95 11.24
C THR A 13 15.84 -32.95 10.10
N HIS A 14 16.63 -33.07 9.04
CA HIS A 14 16.34 -32.48 7.74
C HIS A 14 15.07 -33.15 7.18
N ARG A 15 13.94 -32.42 7.18
CA ARG A 15 12.78 -32.77 6.35
C ARG A 15 12.98 -32.22 4.96
N SER A 16 13.34 -33.10 4.03
CA SER A 16 13.17 -32.90 2.60
C SER A 16 11.91 -33.61 2.11
N CYS A 17 11.41 -33.14 0.95
CA CYS A 17 10.34 -33.69 0.10
C CYS A 17 8.90 -33.27 0.49
N LEU A 18 8.00 -32.80 -0.41
CA LEU A 18 7.95 -32.76 -1.88
C LEU A 18 6.72 -31.87 -2.32
N PRO A 19 6.26 -31.77 -3.60
CA PRO A 19 6.12 -30.50 -4.31
C PRO A 19 4.67 -30.05 -4.63
N LYS A 20 4.58 -28.88 -5.30
CA LYS A 20 3.53 -28.43 -6.23
C LYS A 20 2.09 -28.37 -5.68
N LYS A 21 1.68 -27.14 -5.33
CA LYS A 21 0.36 -26.63 -5.72
C LYS A 21 0.55 -25.36 -6.53
N MET A 22 -0.17 -25.31 -7.65
CA MET A 22 -0.03 -24.29 -8.68
C MET A 22 -0.29 -22.90 -8.10
N ALA A 23 0.70 -22.03 -8.21
CA ALA A 23 0.49 -20.61 -8.03
C ALA A 23 -0.41 -20.12 -9.18
N HIS A 24 -1.68 -19.83 -8.89
CA HIS A 24 -2.48 -19.00 -9.77
C HIS A 24 -1.76 -17.67 -9.93
N ALA A 25 -1.37 -17.37 -11.17
CA ALA A 25 -0.82 -16.09 -11.56
C ALA A 25 -1.74 -14.99 -11.02
N LYS A 26 -1.23 -14.19 -10.09
CA LYS A 26 -1.93 -13.00 -9.59
C LYS A 26 -2.12 -12.07 -10.79
N ALA A 27 -3.33 -12.07 -11.35
CA ALA A 27 -3.76 -11.06 -12.30
C ALA A 27 -3.49 -9.69 -11.66
N LYS A 28 -2.68 -8.88 -12.34
CA LYS A 28 -2.43 -7.49 -11.95
C LYS A 28 -3.81 -6.82 -11.88
N LYS A 29 -4.27 -6.53 -10.66
CA LYS A 29 -5.48 -5.72 -10.47
C LYS A 29 -5.17 -4.35 -11.05
N GLN A 30 -5.72 -4.08 -12.23
CA GLN A 30 -5.71 -2.77 -12.84
C GLN A 30 -6.55 -1.87 -11.94
N SER A 31 -5.88 -1.07 -11.09
CA SER A 31 -6.55 -0.08 -10.27
C SER A 31 -7.05 1.03 -11.20
N VAL A 32 -8.29 0.93 -11.65
CA VAL A 32 -8.96 1.99 -12.39
C VAL A 32 -9.38 3.05 -11.37
N SER A 33 -8.71 4.20 -11.41
CA SER A 33 -9.04 5.34 -10.54
C SER A 33 -10.44 5.86 -10.88
N VAL A 34 -11.37 5.77 -9.92
CA VAL A 34 -12.78 6.19 -10.06
C VAL A 34 -12.92 7.68 -10.39
N ALA A 35 -11.86 8.48 -10.14
CA ALA A 35 -11.81 9.90 -10.51
C ALA A 35 -11.84 10.16 -12.03
N SER A 36 -11.59 9.15 -12.88
CA SER A 36 -11.61 9.33 -14.34
C SER A 36 -13.01 9.21 -14.98
N VAL A 37 -13.98 8.63 -14.26
CA VAL A 37 -15.33 8.36 -14.80
C VAL A 37 -16.25 9.59 -14.77
N PHE A 38 -15.91 10.61 -13.98
CA PHE A 38 -16.68 11.85 -13.90
C PHE A 38 -15.93 13.02 -14.54
N LYS A 39 -15.63 12.92 -15.85
CA LYS A 39 -15.40 14.14 -16.64
C LYS A 39 -16.76 14.76 -16.92
N PRO A 40 -17.11 15.92 -16.36
CA PRO A 40 -18.30 16.63 -16.77
C PRO A 40 -18.17 16.94 -18.27
N ARG A 41 -19.07 16.38 -19.08
CA ARG A 41 -19.24 16.81 -20.48
C ARG A 41 -19.48 18.33 -20.44
N PRO A 42 -18.69 19.16 -21.15
CA PRO A 42 -19.03 20.56 -21.31
C PRO A 42 -20.30 20.62 -22.14
N ARG A 43 -21.46 20.74 -21.47
CA ARG A 43 -22.68 21.18 -22.14
C ARG A 43 -22.48 22.65 -22.47
N GLY A 44 -22.52 22.97 -23.76
CA GLY A 44 -22.38 24.32 -24.27
C GLY A 44 -23.19 25.31 -23.46
N ALA A 45 -22.51 26.36 -23.01
CA ALA A 45 -23.12 27.52 -22.37
C ALA A 45 -23.97 28.27 -23.41
N ALA A 46 -25.20 27.82 -23.60
CA ALA A 46 -26.25 28.62 -24.19
C ALA A 46 -26.85 29.50 -23.10
N LYS A 47 -26.65 30.81 -23.28
CA LYS A 47 -27.19 31.95 -22.55
C LYS A 47 -28.56 31.70 -21.91
N ALA A 48 -28.64 31.87 -20.60
CA ALA A 48 -29.88 32.23 -19.93
C ALA A 48 -29.56 33.22 -18.79
N HIS A 49 -29.65 34.51 -19.11
CA HIS A 49 -29.86 35.55 -18.10
C HIS A 49 -31.18 35.27 -17.39
N GLY A 50 -31.19 35.27 -16.06
CA GLY A 50 -32.42 35.05 -15.30
C GLY A 50 -32.22 35.04 -13.78
N ALA A 51 -31.98 36.22 -13.21
CA ALA A 51 -32.36 36.64 -11.86
C ALA A 51 -32.23 35.62 -10.69
N LEU A 52 -31.07 35.64 -10.01
CA LEU A 52 -30.98 35.21 -8.62
C LEU A 52 -31.19 36.44 -7.71
N LYS A 53 -32.43 36.64 -7.25
CA LYS A 53 -32.69 37.45 -6.05
C LYS A 53 -32.19 36.66 -4.84
N ILE A 54 -31.11 37.16 -4.26
CA ILE A 54 -30.59 36.79 -2.95
C ILE A 54 -31.66 37.18 -1.92
N ILE A 55 -32.32 36.19 -1.31
CA ILE A 55 -33.09 36.42 -0.09
C ILE A 55 -32.10 36.35 1.07
N ALA A 56 -31.77 37.53 1.58
CA ALA A 56 -31.03 37.72 2.80
C ALA A 56 -31.76 37.06 3.98
N SER A 57 -31.01 36.29 4.74
CA SER A 57 -31.36 35.78 6.05
C SER A 57 -31.51 36.93 7.04
N ASN A 58 -32.64 36.99 7.75
CA ASN A 58 -32.71 37.62 9.07
C ASN A 58 -33.60 36.75 9.97
N PRO A 59 -33.11 36.32 11.15
CA PRO A 59 -33.91 35.63 12.15
C PRO A 59 -34.43 36.63 13.19
N ARG A 60 -35.75 36.68 13.40
CA ARG A 60 -36.31 37.19 14.66
C ARG A 60 -37.70 36.62 14.91
N ALA A 61 -37.77 35.88 16.03
CA ALA A 61 -38.83 35.75 17.03
C ALA A 61 -40.31 35.79 16.59
N ILE A 62 -41.05 34.76 17.03
CA ILE A 62 -42.39 34.76 17.66
C ILE A 62 -42.56 33.30 18.15
N LEU A 63 -42.34 33.01 19.44
CA LEU A 63 -43.31 33.04 20.54
C LEU A 63 -44.59 32.25 20.26
N GLU A 64 -44.88 31.35 21.20
CA GLU A 64 -45.97 30.40 21.27
C GLU A 64 -47.32 30.87 20.73
N GLN A 65 -48.03 29.94 20.06
CA GLN A 65 -49.41 29.64 20.43
C GLN A 65 -49.81 28.24 19.96
N ALA A 66 -50.32 27.47 20.90
CA ALA A 66 -50.95 26.18 20.70
C ALA A 66 -52.16 26.33 19.76
N GLY A 67 -52.21 25.45 18.77
CA GLY A 67 -53.32 25.36 17.83
C GLY A 67 -52.98 24.32 16.78
N THR A 68 -53.62 23.15 16.88
CA THR A 68 -53.60 22.08 15.87
C THR A 68 -53.73 22.66 14.46
N PRO A 69 -52.72 22.55 13.58
CA PRO A 69 -52.89 22.97 12.21
C PRO A 69 -53.63 21.86 11.45
N LYS A 70 -54.88 22.16 11.06
CA LYS A 70 -55.53 21.55 9.89
C LYS A 70 -54.51 21.46 8.74
N PRO A 71 -54.47 20.36 7.98
CA PRO A 71 -53.56 20.25 6.84
C PRO A 71 -53.86 21.40 5.88
N ARG A 72 -52.93 22.36 5.78
CA ARG A 72 -52.97 23.39 4.76
C ARG A 72 -52.80 22.70 3.43
N ASP A 73 -53.88 22.75 2.67
CA ASP A 73 -53.99 22.37 1.28
C ASP A 73 -52.87 23.06 0.48
N VAL A 74 -51.78 22.34 0.29
CA VAL A 74 -50.68 22.77 -0.58
C VAL A 74 -51.27 22.76 -1.98
N LYS A 75 -51.65 23.94 -2.47
CA LYS A 75 -51.94 24.20 -3.88
C LYS A 75 -50.71 23.77 -4.68
N SER A 76 -50.72 22.51 -5.06
CA SER A 76 -49.79 21.90 -5.98
C SER A 76 -49.95 22.64 -7.29
N ARG A 77 -48.90 23.37 -7.64
CA ARG A 77 -48.74 24.01 -8.94
C ARG A 77 -49.10 22.98 -10.02
N PRO A 78 -50.03 23.27 -10.94
CA PRO A 78 -50.44 22.30 -11.95
C PRO A 78 -49.20 22.00 -12.80
N ARG A 79 -48.63 20.81 -12.62
CA ARG A 79 -47.72 20.26 -13.61
C ARG A 79 -48.54 20.17 -14.89
N ASN A 80 -48.07 20.83 -15.95
CA ASN A 80 -48.53 20.61 -17.31
C ASN A 80 -48.44 19.09 -17.58
N ARG A 81 -49.56 18.40 -17.36
CA ARG A 81 -49.82 17.06 -17.88
C ARG A 81 -49.88 17.27 -19.39
N SER A 82 -48.79 16.92 -20.06
CA SER A 82 -48.88 16.51 -21.44
C SER A 82 -50.01 15.46 -21.53
N PRO A 83 -50.83 15.49 -22.59
CA PRO A 83 -51.93 14.55 -22.73
C PRO A 83 -51.34 13.15 -22.72
N GLN A 84 -51.56 12.42 -21.62
CA GLN A 84 -51.37 10.97 -21.61
C GLN A 84 -52.42 10.43 -22.58
N LYS A 85 -52.02 10.27 -23.85
CA LYS A 85 -52.64 9.28 -24.72
C LYS A 85 -52.64 7.98 -23.92
N GLY A 86 -53.84 7.52 -23.53
CA GLY A 86 -54.08 6.20 -22.96
C GLY A 86 -53.84 5.12 -24.01
N GLY A 87 -52.63 5.09 -24.58
CA GLY A 87 -52.15 3.95 -25.32
C GLY A 87 -51.88 2.85 -24.32
N GLU A 88 -52.52 1.70 -24.51
CA GLU A 88 -52.09 0.44 -23.92
C GLU A 88 -50.55 0.38 -24.03
N LYS A 89 -49.89 0.28 -22.88
CA LYS A 89 -48.44 0.12 -22.88
C LYS A 89 -48.16 -1.17 -23.66
N PRO A 90 -47.31 -1.14 -24.70
CA PRO A 90 -46.96 -2.35 -25.42
C PRO A 90 -46.40 -3.39 -24.43
N PRO A 91 -46.55 -4.69 -24.72
CA PRO A 91 -46.01 -5.76 -23.87
C PRO A 91 -44.52 -5.48 -23.61
N MET A 92 -44.23 -5.04 -22.38
CA MET A 92 -42.90 -4.61 -21.97
C MET A 92 -41.99 -5.84 -22.02
N HIS A 93 -40.79 -5.69 -22.60
CA HIS A 93 -39.87 -6.81 -22.72
C HIS A 93 -39.53 -7.35 -21.31
N PRO A 94 -39.46 -8.68 -21.08
CA PRO A 94 -39.20 -9.24 -19.75
C PRO A 94 -37.92 -8.69 -19.10
N LEU A 95 -36.85 -8.48 -19.89
CA LEU A 95 -35.62 -7.82 -19.41
C LEU A 95 -35.85 -6.38 -18.92
N GLU A 96 -36.79 -5.65 -19.51
CA GLU A 96 -37.11 -4.27 -19.11
C GLU A 96 -37.89 -4.26 -17.78
N LEU A 97 -38.77 -5.25 -17.56
CA LEU A 97 -39.44 -5.45 -16.27
C LEU A 97 -38.42 -5.78 -15.17
N GLU A 98 -37.54 -6.76 -15.39
CA GLU A 98 -36.48 -7.12 -14.43
C GLU A 98 -35.53 -5.94 -14.16
N PHE A 99 -35.15 -5.19 -15.19
CA PHE A 99 -34.30 -4.00 -15.02
C PHE A 99 -35.00 -2.92 -14.20
N ASN A 100 -36.29 -2.67 -14.43
CA ASN A 100 -37.06 -1.69 -13.67
C ASN A 100 -37.28 -2.13 -12.22
N GLU A 101 -37.56 -3.41 -12.00
CA GLU A 101 -37.70 -4.00 -10.67
C GLU A 101 -36.40 -3.93 -9.88
N THR A 102 -35.28 -4.35 -10.47
CA THR A 102 -33.95 -4.28 -9.83
C THR A 102 -33.52 -2.83 -9.58
N THR A 103 -33.78 -1.92 -10.52
CA THR A 103 -33.49 -0.48 -10.34
C THR A 103 -34.33 0.11 -9.21
N ASN A 104 -35.62 -0.24 -9.13
CA ASN A 104 -36.49 0.23 -8.06
C ASN A 104 -36.09 -0.37 -6.71
N ALA A 105 -35.81 -1.68 -6.64
CA ALA A 105 -35.33 -2.37 -5.44
C ALA A 105 -34.02 -1.75 -4.92
N TYR A 106 -33.09 -1.43 -5.83
CA TYR A 106 -31.86 -0.73 -5.48
C TYR A 106 -32.14 0.68 -4.91
N ARG A 107 -32.99 1.47 -5.56
CA ARG A 107 -33.36 2.82 -5.08
C ARG A 107 -34.02 2.77 -3.70
N THR A 108 -34.94 1.83 -3.49
CA THR A 108 -35.61 1.65 -2.18
C THR A 108 -34.62 1.21 -1.11
N HIS A 109 -33.69 0.30 -1.43
CA HIS A 109 -32.67 -0.16 -0.50
C HIS A 109 -31.71 0.97 -0.09
N VAL A 110 -31.19 1.74 -1.07
CA VAL A 110 -30.31 2.89 -0.80
C VAL A 110 -31.02 3.93 0.06
N PHE A 111 -32.28 4.23 -0.26
CA PHE A 111 -33.07 5.17 0.53
C PHE A 111 -33.31 4.67 1.96
N ALA A 112 -33.73 3.41 2.13
CA ALA A 112 -33.94 2.81 3.44
C ALA A 112 -32.66 2.77 4.28
N ALA A 113 -31.53 2.39 3.68
CA ALA A 113 -30.23 2.36 4.35
C ALA A 113 -29.76 3.76 4.77
N ALA A 114 -29.93 4.76 3.90
CA ALA A 114 -29.61 6.15 4.22
C ALA A 114 -30.50 6.69 5.35
N ASN A 115 -31.80 6.43 5.30
CA ASN A 115 -32.74 6.85 6.34
C ASN A 115 -32.45 6.18 7.68
N SER A 116 -32.12 4.89 7.67
CA SER A 116 -31.70 4.17 8.88
C SER A 116 -30.47 4.81 9.50
N LYS A 117 -29.44 5.12 8.70
CA LYS A 117 -28.22 5.80 9.19
C LYS A 117 -28.54 7.19 9.76
N LEU A 118 -29.33 7.98 9.06
CA LEU A 118 -29.73 9.32 9.51
C LEU A 118 -30.47 9.23 10.84
N ASN A 119 -31.43 8.31 10.97
CA ASN A 119 -32.17 8.10 12.21
C ASN A 119 -31.27 7.63 13.35
N THR A 120 -30.31 6.73 13.09
CA THR A 120 -29.35 6.29 14.13
C THR A 120 -28.45 7.42 14.62
N ILE A 121 -27.97 8.28 13.71
CA ILE A 121 -27.13 9.44 14.05
C ILE A 121 -27.96 10.49 14.80
N HIS A 122 -29.20 10.72 14.38
CA HIS A 122 -30.09 11.65 15.07
C HIS A 122 -30.40 11.18 16.50
N ALA A 123 -30.70 9.88 16.67
CA ALA A 123 -30.94 9.30 17.98
C ALA A 123 -29.69 9.34 18.89
N SER A 124 -28.49 9.09 18.34
CA SER A 124 -27.25 9.20 19.11
C SER A 124 -26.99 10.64 19.54
N LEU A 125 -27.20 11.62 18.64
CA LEU A 125 -26.97 13.03 18.95
C LEU A 125 -27.97 13.57 19.99
N LEU A 126 -29.23 13.14 19.94
CA LEU A 126 -30.21 13.43 20.99
C LEU A 126 -29.81 12.82 22.33
N LYS A 127 -29.31 11.58 22.32
CA LYS A 127 -28.83 10.90 23.53
C LYS A 127 -27.61 11.63 24.10
N ASP A 128 -26.66 12.04 23.27
CA ASP A 128 -25.50 12.79 23.68
C ASP A 128 -25.91 14.15 24.28
N LEU A 129 -26.80 14.88 23.62
CA LEU A 129 -27.32 16.16 24.12
C LEU A 129 -28.05 15.99 25.47
N HIS A 130 -28.85 14.94 25.61
CA HIS A 130 -29.51 14.60 26.87
C HIS A 130 -28.50 14.24 27.97
N ASN A 131 -27.47 13.45 27.65
CA ASN A 131 -26.42 13.09 28.59
C ASN A 131 -25.62 14.32 29.02
N PHE A 132 -25.27 15.22 28.09
CA PHE A 132 -24.64 16.51 28.40
C PHE A 132 -25.52 17.37 29.31
N THR A 133 -26.84 17.36 29.10
CA THR A 133 -27.78 18.12 29.92
C THR A 133 -27.96 17.49 31.31
N SER A 134 -27.97 16.16 31.39
CA SER A 134 -28.24 15.41 32.63
C SER A 134 -27.03 15.35 33.57
N GLN A 135 -25.81 15.41 33.05
CA GLN A 135 -24.59 15.44 33.88
C GLN A 135 -24.32 16.79 34.55
N ALA A 136 -25.17 17.81 34.34
CA ALA A 136 -25.02 19.14 34.92
C ALA A 136 -25.59 19.30 36.36
N ASN A 137 -25.98 18.22 37.04
CA ASN A 137 -26.37 18.26 38.45
C ASN A 137 -25.21 17.85 39.36
N PRO A 138 -24.40 18.79 39.87
CA PRO A 138 -23.53 18.50 40.99
C PRO A 138 -24.38 18.24 42.23
N SER A 139 -24.12 17.07 42.82
CA SER A 139 -24.37 16.67 44.20
C SER A 139 -24.59 17.84 45.18
N ALA A 140 -25.75 17.83 45.84
CA ALA A 140 -26.07 18.47 47.12
C ALA A 140 -25.47 19.87 47.34
N ALA A 141 -26.18 20.89 46.86
CA ALA A 141 -25.98 22.26 47.33
C ALA A 141 -26.27 22.33 48.83
N SER A 142 -25.27 22.72 49.61
CA SER A 142 -25.47 23.23 50.97
C SER A 142 -26.34 24.51 50.88
N PRO A 143 -27.37 24.68 51.71
CA PRO A 143 -28.49 25.61 51.44
C PRO A 143 -28.21 27.12 51.64
N SER A 144 -26.98 27.61 51.71
CA SER A 144 -26.75 29.00 52.19
C SER A 144 -26.53 30.09 51.13
N ASP A 145 -26.22 29.82 49.85
CA ASP A 145 -25.81 30.89 48.92
C ASP A 145 -26.68 30.99 47.66
N SER A 146 -27.75 31.77 47.74
CA SER A 146 -28.77 31.97 46.71
C SER A 146 -28.37 32.88 45.54
N LYS A 147 -27.06 33.09 45.27
CA LYS A 147 -26.59 33.99 44.18
C LYS A 147 -25.52 33.40 43.25
N SER A 148 -25.16 32.13 43.40
CA SER A 148 -24.17 31.49 42.51
C SER A 148 -24.85 30.83 41.32
N SER A 149 -24.62 31.36 40.11
CA SER A 149 -25.13 30.79 38.86
C SER A 149 -24.42 29.45 38.52
N PRO A 150 -25.13 28.31 38.45
CA PRO A 150 -24.50 26.98 38.37
C PRO A 150 -24.05 26.55 36.96
N LYS A 151 -24.21 27.38 35.92
CA LYS A 151 -24.05 26.94 34.52
C LYS A 151 -22.64 27.05 33.92
N LYS A 152 -21.71 27.79 34.54
CA LYS A 152 -20.34 28.00 33.99
C LYS A 152 -19.34 26.92 34.39
N LEU A 153 -19.63 26.12 35.43
CA LEU A 153 -18.68 25.14 35.96
C LEU A 153 -18.62 23.83 35.16
N ALA A 154 -19.69 23.47 34.42
CA ALA A 154 -19.71 22.23 33.64
C ALA A 154 -18.71 22.24 32.46
N VAL A 155 -18.65 23.36 31.72
CA VAL A 155 -17.71 23.50 30.59
C VAL A 155 -16.26 23.56 31.08
N ILE A 156 -16.00 24.31 32.16
CA ILE A 156 -14.65 24.41 32.74
C ILE A 156 -14.19 23.04 33.25
N ARG A 157 -15.05 22.29 33.95
CA ARG A 157 -14.72 20.94 34.42
C ARG A 157 -14.47 19.95 33.27
N GLN A 158 -15.20 20.09 32.16
CA GLN A 158 -14.96 19.30 30.96
C GLN A 158 -13.62 19.66 30.32
N ILE A 159 -13.31 20.95 30.19
CA ILE A 159 -12.01 21.43 29.72
C ILE A 159 -10.92 20.91 30.66
N GLU A 160 -11.04 21.03 31.97
CA GLU A 160 -10.08 20.51 32.95
C GLU A 160 -9.89 19.00 32.84
N SER A 161 -10.96 18.23 32.62
CA SER A 161 -10.84 16.78 32.41
C SER A 161 -10.09 16.41 31.12
N VAL A 162 -10.35 17.15 30.03
CA VAL A 162 -9.69 16.93 28.74
C VAL A 162 -8.24 17.42 28.80
N THR A 163 -8.00 18.55 29.46
CA THR A 163 -6.68 19.15 29.63
C THR A 163 -5.82 18.31 30.56
N GLY A 164 -6.40 17.75 31.64
CA GLY A 164 -5.70 16.82 32.52
C GLY A 164 -5.22 15.56 31.79
N ASN A 165 -6.06 15.02 30.89
CA ASN A 165 -5.65 13.91 30.04
C ASN A 165 -4.52 14.31 29.09
N ILE A 166 -4.59 15.48 28.44
CA ILE A 166 -3.56 15.94 27.49
C ILE A 166 -2.24 16.32 28.19
N CYS A 167 -2.31 16.87 29.41
CA CYS A 167 -1.15 17.30 30.19
C CYS A 167 -0.48 16.14 30.95
N THR A 168 -1.05 14.94 30.93
CA THR A 168 -0.38 13.74 31.44
C THR A 168 0.84 13.45 30.58
N HIS A 169 2.01 13.21 31.21
CA HIS A 169 3.25 13.00 30.46
C HIS A 169 3.06 11.83 29.49
N PRO A 170 3.48 11.96 28.20
CA PRO A 170 3.25 10.93 27.20
C PRO A 170 3.86 9.56 27.52
N GLY A 171 4.70 9.46 28.55
CA GLY A 171 5.28 8.20 28.99
C GLY A 171 4.32 7.36 29.83
N GLU A 172 3.36 7.97 30.52
CA GLU A 172 2.49 7.30 31.51
C GLU A 172 1.25 6.66 30.90
N TYR A 173 0.98 6.92 29.61
CA TYR A 173 -0.14 6.30 28.91
C TYR A 173 0.01 4.79 28.92
N ARG A 174 -0.97 4.12 29.50
CA ARG A 174 -1.05 2.67 29.52
C ARG A 174 -1.58 2.16 28.18
N ILE A 175 -0.83 1.26 27.57
CA ILE A 175 -1.14 0.64 26.29
C ILE A 175 -1.37 -0.84 26.54
N LEU A 176 -2.54 -1.33 26.14
CA LEU A 176 -2.83 -2.76 26.13
C LEU A 176 -2.20 -3.38 24.88
N SER A 177 -1.13 -4.15 25.09
CA SER A 177 -0.48 -4.92 24.04
C SER A 177 -0.97 -6.36 24.07
N ARG A 178 -1.01 -7.01 22.92
CA ARG A 178 -1.35 -8.43 22.80
C ARG A 178 -0.21 -9.13 22.10
N TYR A 179 0.23 -10.25 22.64
CA TYR A 179 1.19 -11.13 22.00
C TYR A 179 0.64 -12.55 21.99
N THR A 180 1.08 -13.32 21.00
CA THR A 180 0.70 -14.73 20.86
C THR A 180 1.83 -15.54 21.47
N ASN A 181 1.51 -16.32 22.51
CA ASN A 181 2.45 -17.25 23.13
C ASN A 181 2.76 -18.42 22.19
N ASP A 182 3.79 -19.20 22.55
CA ASP A 182 4.13 -20.44 21.84
C ASP A 182 2.96 -21.44 21.82
N ASP A 183 2.07 -21.38 22.82
CA ASP A 183 0.83 -22.16 22.90
C ASP A 183 -0.31 -21.61 22.01
N SER A 184 -0.03 -20.60 21.17
CA SER A 184 -0.98 -19.88 20.31
C SER A 184 -2.09 -19.11 21.04
N GLU A 185 -2.02 -19.00 22.37
CA GLU A 185 -2.93 -18.18 23.16
C GLU A 185 -2.57 -16.70 23.06
N GLN A 186 -3.59 -15.84 22.90
CA GLN A 186 -3.41 -14.39 22.92
C GLN A 186 -3.47 -13.87 24.36
N VAL A 187 -2.31 -13.48 24.89
CA VAL A 187 -2.22 -12.86 26.20
C VAL A 187 -2.15 -11.34 26.04
N SER A 188 -3.09 -10.64 26.67
CA SER A 188 -3.06 -9.18 26.77
C SER A 188 -2.30 -8.75 28.01
N PHE A 189 -1.35 -7.82 27.86
CA PHE A 189 -0.62 -7.24 28.97
C PHE A 189 -0.60 -5.72 28.83
N GLU A 190 -0.60 -5.03 29.96
CA GLU A 190 -0.59 -3.58 30.03
C GLU A 190 0.86 -3.11 30.22
N THR A 191 1.30 -2.19 29.35
CA THR A 191 2.63 -1.56 29.43
C THR A 191 2.50 -0.07 29.27
N THR A 192 3.39 0.70 29.88
CA THR A 192 3.42 2.14 29.65
C THR A 192 4.06 2.47 28.30
N LEU A 193 3.63 3.57 27.67
CA LEU A 193 4.23 4.04 26.41
C LEU A 193 5.73 4.36 26.60
N GLY A 194 6.11 4.90 27.76
CA GLY A 194 7.50 5.18 28.12
C GLY A 194 8.37 3.92 28.12
N GLU A 195 7.92 2.85 28.79
CA GLU A 195 8.60 1.54 28.77
C GLU A 195 8.73 1.00 27.35
N ARG A 196 7.68 1.11 26.53
CA ARG A 196 7.72 0.61 25.15
C ARG A 196 8.71 1.38 24.28
N ILE A 197 8.79 2.70 24.43
CA ILE A 197 9.77 3.53 23.71
C ILE A 197 11.19 3.17 24.16
N SER A 198 11.41 2.98 25.46
CA SER A 198 12.72 2.57 26.00
C SER A 198 13.14 1.19 25.49
N ASN A 199 12.23 0.20 25.52
CA ASN A 199 12.46 -1.14 24.99
C ASN A 199 12.76 -1.11 23.49
N TYR A 200 12.07 -0.26 22.72
CA TYR A 200 12.35 -0.07 21.30
C TYR A 200 13.74 0.51 21.05
N GLY A 201 14.18 1.46 21.87
CA GLY A 201 15.55 1.98 21.83
C GLY A 201 16.60 0.88 22.04
N ALA A 202 16.43 0.06 23.08
CA ALA A 202 17.32 -1.07 23.35
C ALA A 202 17.32 -2.10 22.20
N HIS A 203 16.15 -2.36 21.61
CA HIS A 203 16.03 -3.23 20.44
C HIS A 203 16.82 -2.69 19.24
N LEU A 204 16.70 -1.40 18.93
CA LEU A 204 17.46 -0.76 17.85
C LEU A 204 18.98 -0.88 18.05
N GLU A 205 19.47 -0.66 19.27
CA GLU A 205 20.89 -0.84 19.57
C GLU A 205 21.36 -2.29 19.40
N SER A 206 20.51 -3.26 19.75
CA SER A 206 20.81 -4.68 19.59
C SER A 206 20.87 -5.08 18.11
N GLU A 207 19.93 -4.59 17.29
CA GLU A 207 19.88 -4.80 15.85
C GLU A 207 21.07 -4.11 15.15
N GLU A 208 21.43 -2.89 15.57
CA GLU A 208 22.60 -2.20 15.03
C GLU A 208 23.89 -2.98 15.30
N LYS A 209 24.03 -3.55 16.50
CA LYS A 209 25.16 -4.44 16.85
C LYS A 209 25.16 -5.70 15.99
N ALA A 210 23.99 -6.31 15.76
CA ALA A 210 23.85 -7.48 14.90
C ALA A 210 24.23 -7.16 13.44
N LEU A 211 23.79 -6.02 12.91
CA LEU A 211 24.15 -5.55 11.57
C LEU A 211 25.66 -5.31 11.43
N LYS A 212 26.29 -4.65 12.41
CA LYS A 212 27.76 -4.44 12.42
C LYS A 212 28.52 -5.76 12.43
N ARG A 213 28.04 -6.74 13.20
CA ARG A 213 28.63 -8.08 13.21
C ARG A 213 28.47 -8.77 11.85
N LEU A 214 27.27 -8.75 11.27
CA LEU A 214 27.00 -9.39 9.99
C LEU A 214 27.78 -8.73 8.85
N GLN A 215 27.94 -7.40 8.90
CA GLN A 215 28.82 -6.67 7.99
C GLN A 215 30.27 -7.13 8.13
N ALA A 216 30.80 -7.29 9.34
CA ALA A 216 32.16 -7.79 9.55
C ALA A 216 32.33 -9.23 9.05
N GLU A 217 31.35 -10.10 9.26
CA GLU A 217 31.34 -11.47 8.72
C GLU A 217 31.29 -11.46 7.18
N TRP A 218 30.50 -10.57 6.59
CA TRP A 218 30.44 -10.39 5.14
C TRP A 218 31.76 -9.87 4.55
N GLU A 219 32.37 -8.85 5.16
CA GLU A 219 33.67 -8.31 4.74
C GLU A 219 34.77 -9.38 4.81
N LEU A 220 34.73 -10.24 5.84
CA LEU A 220 35.64 -11.37 5.97
C LEU A 220 35.48 -12.37 4.82
N ILE A 221 34.25 -12.82 4.56
CA ILE A 221 33.96 -13.78 3.48
C ILE A 221 34.33 -13.20 2.12
N VAL A 222 33.98 -11.95 1.85
CA VAL A 222 34.34 -11.27 0.59
C VAL A 222 35.86 -11.13 0.46
N GLY A 223 36.56 -10.82 1.55
CA GLY A 223 38.02 -10.78 1.59
C GLY A 223 38.67 -12.14 1.32
N GLU A 224 38.09 -13.23 1.81
CA GLU A 224 38.55 -14.59 1.52
C GLU A 224 38.31 -14.99 0.07
N ILE A 225 37.11 -14.72 -0.47
CA ILE A 225 36.78 -14.94 -1.89
C ILE A 225 37.75 -14.15 -2.77
N TRP A 226 38.04 -12.89 -2.41
CA TRP A 226 39.00 -12.07 -3.12
C TRP A 226 40.40 -12.69 -3.13
N LYS A 227 40.91 -13.07 -1.95
CA LYS A 227 42.24 -13.68 -1.81
C LYS A 227 42.36 -14.97 -2.60
N LEU A 228 41.35 -15.84 -2.53
CA LEU A 228 41.32 -17.08 -3.29
C LEU A 228 41.26 -16.80 -4.80
N GLY A 229 40.43 -15.85 -5.23
CA GLY A 229 40.37 -15.42 -6.62
C GLY A 229 41.69 -14.87 -7.14
N VAL A 230 42.41 -14.07 -6.35
CA VAL A 230 43.75 -13.57 -6.72
C VAL A 230 44.74 -14.72 -6.84
N GLN A 231 44.69 -15.71 -5.96
CA GLN A 231 45.55 -16.90 -6.03
C GLN A 231 45.27 -17.77 -7.25
N THR A 232 44.00 -17.94 -7.64
CA THR A 232 43.62 -18.84 -8.75
C THR A 232 43.60 -18.17 -10.12
N LEU A 233 43.23 -16.89 -10.20
CA LEU A 233 42.98 -16.16 -11.46
C LEU A 233 43.98 -15.02 -11.72
N GLY A 234 44.76 -14.64 -10.71
CA GLY A 234 45.66 -13.49 -10.75
C GLY A 234 44.95 -12.16 -10.43
N GLU A 235 45.73 -11.22 -9.88
CA GLU A 235 45.25 -9.92 -9.40
C GLU A 235 44.59 -9.08 -10.50
N GLY A 236 45.12 -9.13 -11.73
CA GLY A 236 44.60 -8.36 -12.85
C GLY A 236 43.19 -8.77 -13.27
N PHE A 237 42.86 -10.06 -13.19
CA PHE A 237 41.51 -10.56 -13.51
C PHE A 237 40.51 -10.21 -12.42
N MET A 238 40.89 -10.40 -11.14
CA MET A 238 40.04 -10.04 -10.01
C MET A 238 39.79 -8.53 -9.92
N SER A 239 40.80 -7.70 -10.18
CA SER A 239 40.66 -6.25 -10.25
C SER A 239 39.64 -5.83 -11.31
N ARG A 240 39.67 -6.47 -12.50
CA ARG A 240 38.66 -6.24 -13.55
C ARG A 240 37.27 -6.69 -13.13
N PHE A 241 37.14 -7.75 -12.33
CA PHE A 241 35.84 -8.23 -11.84
C PHE A 241 35.18 -7.24 -10.86
N LEU A 242 35.93 -6.61 -9.95
CA LEU A 242 35.39 -5.58 -9.05
C LEU A 242 35.21 -4.21 -9.71
N THR A 243 36.08 -3.86 -10.66
CA THR A 243 35.99 -2.58 -11.40
C THR A 243 35.06 -2.65 -12.60
N ALA A 244 34.57 -3.84 -12.97
CA ALA A 244 33.43 -3.99 -13.87
C ALA A 244 32.18 -3.48 -13.16
N VAL A 245 32.11 -2.17 -12.98
CA VAL A 245 30.86 -1.43 -12.87
C VAL A 245 30.02 -1.96 -14.03
N PRO A 246 28.88 -2.63 -13.77
CA PRO A 246 28.03 -3.03 -14.86
C PRO A 246 27.77 -1.74 -15.63
N ALA A 247 28.12 -1.75 -16.91
CA ALA A 247 27.60 -0.78 -17.86
C ALA A 247 26.10 -1.05 -17.93
N LEU A 248 25.39 -0.67 -16.85
CA LEU A 248 24.00 -0.32 -16.87
C LEU A 248 23.97 0.91 -17.77
N SER A 249 23.99 0.63 -19.07
CA SER A 249 23.00 1.21 -19.95
C SER A 249 21.67 1.11 -19.20
N SER A 250 21.39 2.16 -18.42
CA SER A 250 20.06 2.40 -17.89
C SER A 250 19.10 2.05 -19.01
N PRO A 251 18.13 1.13 -18.80
CA PRO A 251 17.12 0.88 -19.80
C PRO A 251 16.53 2.24 -20.08
N SER A 252 16.81 2.73 -21.29
CA SER A 252 16.34 4.00 -21.81
C SER A 252 14.87 4.06 -21.46
N LEU A 253 14.56 4.95 -20.51
CA LEU A 253 13.20 5.35 -20.21
C LEU A 253 12.65 5.78 -21.57
N MET A 254 11.83 4.91 -22.19
CA MET A 254 11.23 5.15 -23.49
C MET A 254 10.63 6.55 -23.41
N LYS A 255 11.32 7.48 -24.07
CA LYS A 255 10.80 8.82 -24.31
C LYS A 255 9.58 8.57 -25.17
N ILE A 256 8.42 8.75 -24.57
CA ILE A 256 7.17 8.93 -25.28
C ILE A 256 7.42 10.11 -26.21
N ASP A 257 7.33 9.85 -27.51
CA ASP A 257 7.51 10.83 -28.58
C ASP A 257 6.56 12.00 -28.39
N GLY A 258 7.10 13.06 -27.79
CA GLY A 258 6.54 14.41 -27.79
C GLY A 258 7.41 15.25 -28.70
N GLU A 259 7.08 15.21 -29.97
CA GLU A 259 7.58 16.05 -31.05
C GLU A 259 7.64 17.51 -30.63
N LEU A 260 8.85 18.06 -30.49
CA LEU A 260 9.11 19.49 -30.64
C LEU A 260 10.56 19.70 -31.07
N SER A 261 10.67 20.08 -32.33
CA SER A 261 11.83 20.61 -33.03
C SER A 261 12.62 21.58 -32.16
N SER A 262 13.94 21.36 -32.07
CA SER A 262 14.93 22.38 -31.73
C SER A 262 16.29 21.93 -32.25
N VAL A 263 16.55 22.26 -33.52
CA VAL A 263 17.91 22.35 -34.04
C VAL A 263 18.63 23.46 -33.26
N GLY A 264 19.65 23.07 -32.51
CA GLY A 264 20.46 23.99 -31.73
C GLY A 264 21.76 23.32 -31.32
N GLU A 265 22.76 23.41 -32.20
CA GLU A 265 24.16 23.33 -31.79
C GLU A 265 24.38 24.27 -30.59
N LYS A 266 24.92 23.74 -29.48
CA LYS A 266 25.83 24.46 -28.57
C LYS A 266 26.35 23.57 -27.45
N LEU A 267 27.69 23.46 -27.45
CA LEU A 267 28.58 23.39 -26.29
C LEU A 267 28.35 22.25 -25.29
N GLN A 268 29.14 21.19 -25.46
CA GLN A 268 29.46 20.22 -24.42
C GLN A 268 30.04 20.95 -23.19
N LYS A 269 29.18 21.26 -22.22
CA LYS A 269 29.63 21.57 -20.87
C LYS A 269 30.09 20.25 -20.25
N VAL A 270 31.40 20.12 -20.08
CA VAL A 270 32.03 19.07 -19.28
C VAL A 270 31.46 19.17 -17.87
N LYS A 271 30.43 18.37 -17.58
CA LYS A 271 29.98 18.16 -16.21
C LYS A 271 31.12 17.45 -15.51
N LYS A 272 31.77 18.12 -14.56
CA LYS A 272 32.71 17.50 -13.63
C LYS A 272 31.94 16.38 -12.92
N SER A 273 32.12 15.13 -13.35
CA SER A 273 31.64 13.99 -12.58
C SER A 273 32.51 13.93 -11.34
N VAL A 274 31.90 14.16 -10.18
CA VAL A 274 32.54 13.91 -8.90
C VAL A 274 32.69 12.40 -8.79
N THR A 275 33.83 11.87 -9.21
CA THR A 275 34.21 10.49 -8.88
C THR A 275 34.61 10.51 -7.42
N PHE A 276 33.71 10.07 -6.55
CA PHE A 276 34.09 9.67 -5.21
C PHE A 276 35.04 8.47 -5.37
N GLN A 277 36.34 8.72 -5.32
CA GLN A 277 37.29 7.67 -4.96
C GLN A 277 37.00 7.36 -3.50
N GLU A 278 36.03 6.47 -3.26
CA GLU A 278 35.93 5.84 -1.96
C GLU A 278 37.24 5.07 -1.74
N PRO A 279 37.96 5.33 -0.63
CA PRO A 279 39.18 4.61 -0.35
C PRO A 279 38.86 3.12 -0.35
N THR A 280 39.64 2.34 -1.09
CA THR A 280 39.50 0.89 -1.13
C THR A 280 39.43 0.37 0.30
N PRO A 281 38.40 -0.41 0.66
CA PRO A 281 38.15 -0.74 2.04
C PRO A 281 39.34 -1.54 2.60
N LYS A 282 39.74 -1.19 3.83
CA LYS A 282 40.99 -1.65 4.46
C LYS A 282 41.15 -3.18 4.51
N PHE A 283 40.06 -3.94 4.43
CA PHE A 283 40.10 -5.41 4.42
C PHE A 283 40.73 -6.00 3.15
N MET A 284 40.74 -5.25 2.04
CA MET A 284 41.36 -5.71 0.79
C MET A 284 42.89 -5.69 0.84
N THR A 285 43.47 -4.82 1.66
CA THR A 285 44.93 -4.65 1.78
C THR A 285 45.52 -5.35 3.01
N GLY A 286 44.67 -5.94 3.87
CA GLY A 286 45.11 -6.64 5.07
C GLY A 286 45.77 -8.00 4.78
N PRO A 287 46.86 -8.36 5.49
CA PRO A 287 47.52 -9.66 5.33
C PRO A 287 46.53 -10.81 5.57
N SER A 288 46.69 -11.89 4.81
CA SER A 288 45.85 -13.08 4.94
C SER A 288 45.99 -13.70 6.33
N GLN A 289 44.86 -13.99 7.00
CA GLN A 289 44.85 -14.71 8.27
C GLN A 289 44.81 -16.24 8.09
N LEU A 290 44.81 -16.73 6.84
CA LEU A 290 44.86 -18.16 6.55
C LEU A 290 46.21 -18.74 7.01
N LYS A 291 46.19 -19.43 8.16
CA LYS A 291 47.36 -20.11 8.74
C LYS A 291 47.84 -21.33 7.95
N LYS A 292 47.06 -21.79 6.96
CA LYS A 292 47.40 -22.92 6.10
C LYS A 292 47.41 -22.45 4.65
N ALA A 293 48.53 -22.68 3.97
CA ALA A 293 48.61 -22.56 2.53
C ALA A 293 47.51 -23.45 1.92
N VAL A 294 46.61 -22.84 1.14
CA VAL A 294 45.60 -23.58 0.39
C VAL A 294 46.36 -24.54 -0.51
N LEU A 295 46.02 -25.83 -0.41
CA LEU A 295 46.60 -26.88 -1.25
C LEU A 295 46.50 -26.44 -2.70
N LEU A 296 47.63 -26.50 -3.42
CA LEU A 296 47.70 -26.23 -4.85
C LEU A 296 46.53 -26.93 -5.54
N VAL A 297 45.70 -26.14 -6.21
CA VAL A 297 44.56 -26.64 -6.97
C VAL A 297 45.12 -27.65 -7.97
N PRO A 298 44.59 -28.89 -8.04
CA PRO A 298 45.04 -29.88 -9.01
C PRO A 298 44.98 -29.30 -10.41
N ASP A 299 46.01 -29.52 -11.22
CA ASP A 299 46.00 -29.11 -12.62
C ASP A 299 44.76 -29.67 -13.31
N PHE A 300 43.86 -28.79 -13.73
CA PHE A 300 42.65 -29.19 -14.43
C PHE A 300 43.05 -29.78 -15.78
N PRO A 301 42.52 -30.96 -16.17
CA PRO A 301 42.79 -31.55 -17.47
C PRO A 301 42.23 -30.63 -18.56
N THR A 302 43.12 -29.92 -19.23
CA THR A 302 42.80 -28.95 -20.30
C THR A 302 42.01 -29.62 -21.43
N GLU A 303 42.27 -30.90 -21.70
CA GLU A 303 41.54 -31.69 -22.68
C GLU A 303 40.05 -31.81 -22.35
N GLU A 304 39.69 -32.13 -21.10
CA GLU A 304 38.29 -32.26 -20.68
C GLU A 304 37.53 -30.93 -20.79
N VAL A 305 38.20 -29.82 -20.46
CA VAL A 305 37.62 -28.48 -20.56
C VAL A 305 37.30 -28.13 -22.01
N THR A 306 38.18 -28.45 -22.95
CA THR A 306 37.92 -28.19 -24.39
C THR A 306 36.77 -29.04 -24.93
N VAL A 307 36.68 -30.31 -24.51
CA VAL A 307 35.56 -31.20 -24.88
C VAL A 307 34.23 -30.69 -24.30
N LEU A 308 34.23 -30.25 -23.04
CA LEU A 308 33.05 -29.65 -22.41
C LEU A 308 32.64 -28.34 -23.10
N GLN A 309 33.59 -27.49 -23.44
CA GLN A 309 33.33 -26.25 -24.18
C GLN A 309 32.71 -26.51 -25.55
N GLY A 310 33.17 -27.55 -26.26
CA GLY A 310 32.56 -28.01 -27.51
C GLY A 310 31.11 -28.48 -27.31
N LYS A 311 30.86 -29.34 -26.31
CA LYS A 311 29.51 -29.82 -25.98
C LYS A 311 28.55 -28.68 -25.62
N ILE A 312 29.01 -27.70 -24.84
CA ILE A 312 28.23 -26.52 -24.48
C ILE A 312 27.88 -25.69 -25.73
N GLY A 313 28.85 -25.52 -26.64
CA GLY A 313 28.63 -24.85 -27.92
C GLY A 313 27.56 -25.54 -28.77
N GLU A 314 27.63 -26.86 -28.92
CA GLU A 314 26.65 -27.64 -29.68
C GLU A 314 25.24 -27.58 -29.07
N LEU A 315 25.14 -27.66 -27.74
CA LEU A 315 23.88 -27.51 -27.01
C LEU A 315 23.29 -26.11 -27.24
N GLY A 316 24.12 -25.06 -27.14
CA GLY A 316 23.71 -23.69 -27.40
C GLY A 316 23.16 -23.50 -28.82
N VAL A 317 23.82 -24.04 -29.84
CA VAL A 317 23.35 -23.97 -31.24
C VAL A 317 22.00 -24.68 -31.40
N LYS A 318 21.82 -25.86 -30.79
CA LYS A 318 20.56 -26.63 -30.83
C LYS A 318 19.41 -25.87 -30.15
N GLU A 319 19.65 -25.25 -29.00
CA GLU A 319 18.64 -24.49 -28.27
C GLU A 319 18.26 -23.19 -28.97
N VAL A 320 19.25 -22.44 -29.49
CA VAL A 320 19.00 -21.23 -30.28
C VAL A 320 18.19 -21.55 -31.54
N ALA A 321 18.45 -22.68 -32.19
CA ALA A 321 17.67 -23.13 -33.34
C ALA A 321 16.21 -23.46 -32.96
N LYS A 322 15.97 -24.08 -31.79
CA LYS A 322 14.61 -24.32 -31.27
C LYS A 322 13.89 -23.01 -30.96
N LEU A 323 14.54 -22.07 -30.30
CA LEU A 323 13.97 -20.75 -30.01
C LEU A 323 13.58 -19.99 -31.28
N LYS A 324 14.45 -20.02 -32.31
CA LYS A 324 14.14 -19.42 -33.62
C LYS A 324 12.93 -20.07 -34.32
N LYS A 325 12.68 -21.37 -34.11
CA LYS A 325 11.47 -22.04 -34.64
C LYS A 325 10.21 -21.56 -33.91
N VAL A 326 10.24 -21.52 -32.58
CA VAL A 326 9.12 -21.05 -31.75
C VAL A 326 8.76 -19.59 -32.09
N ASP A 327 9.77 -18.73 -32.30
CA ASP A 327 9.56 -17.33 -32.66
C ASP A 327 8.88 -17.16 -34.04
N LYS A 328 9.25 -17.99 -35.01
CA LYS A 328 8.58 -18.05 -36.33
C LYS A 328 7.14 -18.52 -36.21
N GLU A 329 6.88 -19.57 -35.44
CA GLU A 329 5.52 -20.09 -35.19
C GLU A 329 4.64 -19.04 -34.50
N PHE A 330 5.19 -18.35 -33.50
CA PHE A 330 4.51 -17.26 -32.81
C PHE A 330 4.18 -16.10 -33.74
N SER A 331 5.14 -15.68 -34.59
CA SER A 331 4.93 -14.63 -35.58
C SER A 331 3.83 -14.98 -36.59
N GLN A 332 3.79 -16.24 -37.06
CA GLN A 332 2.73 -16.72 -37.95
C GLN A 332 1.37 -16.76 -37.26
N TRP A 333 1.31 -17.28 -36.03
CA TRP A 333 0.09 -17.31 -35.23
C TRP A 333 -0.46 -15.90 -34.97
N TRP A 334 0.42 -14.95 -34.63
CA TRP A 334 0.04 -13.56 -34.41
C TRP A 334 -0.47 -12.88 -35.69
N GLY A 335 0.13 -13.17 -36.84
CA GLY A 335 -0.37 -12.74 -38.15
C GLY A 335 -1.80 -13.23 -38.41
N ARG A 336 -2.09 -14.51 -38.14
CA ARG A 336 -3.45 -15.07 -38.27
C ARG A 336 -4.43 -14.42 -37.28
N LYS A 337 -4.02 -14.21 -36.03
CA LYS A 337 -4.88 -13.62 -35.00
C LYS A 337 -5.19 -12.15 -35.28
N SER A 338 -4.21 -11.38 -35.71
CA SER A 338 -4.40 -9.97 -36.09
C SER A 338 -5.31 -9.82 -37.32
N ALA A 339 -5.21 -10.71 -38.32
CA ALA A 339 -6.15 -10.75 -39.43
C ALA A 339 -7.59 -11.03 -38.98
N GLN A 340 -7.79 -11.97 -38.05
CA GLN A 340 -9.11 -12.27 -37.48
C GLN A 340 -9.70 -11.06 -36.73
N ILE A 341 -8.88 -10.33 -35.96
CA ILE A 341 -9.33 -9.13 -35.25
C ILE A 341 -9.74 -8.02 -36.23
N LYS A 342 -8.97 -7.82 -37.31
CA LYS A 342 -9.31 -6.85 -38.36
C LYS A 342 -10.62 -7.19 -39.07
N ALA A 343 -10.88 -8.48 -39.33
CA ALA A 343 -12.14 -8.92 -39.93
C ALA A 343 -13.34 -8.55 -39.04
N LEU A 344 -13.24 -8.81 -37.73
CA LEU A 344 -14.30 -8.47 -36.76
C LEU A 344 -14.53 -6.96 -36.56
N GLN A 345 -13.61 -6.10 -36.99
CA GLN A 345 -13.77 -4.64 -36.91
C GLN A 345 -14.45 -4.03 -38.13
N ASN A 346 -14.52 -4.77 -39.24
CA ASN A 346 -15.11 -4.31 -40.50
C ASN A 346 -16.55 -4.82 -40.71
N ASP A 347 -17.04 -5.71 -39.85
CA ASP A 347 -18.43 -6.17 -39.78
C ASP A 347 -19.24 -5.33 -38.76
#